data_AF-A0A359DDS3-F1
#
_entry.id   AF-A0A359DDS3-F1
#
_cell.length_a   1.000
_cell.length_b   1.000
_cell.length_c   1.000
_cell.angle_alpha   90.00
_cell.angle_beta   90.00
_cell.angle_gamma   90.00
#
_symmetry.space_group_name_H-M   'P 1'
#
loop_
_entity.id
_entity.type
_entity.pdbx_description
1 polymer ?
#
loop_
_entity_poly.entity_id
_entity_poly.type
_entity_poly.pdbx_seq_one_letter_code
_entity_poly.pdbx_strand_id
1 'polypeptide(L)'
;MACWVIGYGLVQTQAPRFTERRDRLPDGRVAAYWVAGLSVLPGLIALGLLWQGANAWILLGGLLLFGVVFAVNSSLHSYLIVAGARRDGVSLDVGFYYMSNA
;
A
#
# COMPACT_ATOMS: atom_id res chain seq x y z
N MET A 1 10.07 19.92 0.87
CA MET A 1 8.68 19.42 0.77
C MET A 1 8.33 18.93 -0.63
N ALA A 2 8.48 19.72 -1.69
CA ALA A 2 8.12 19.29 -3.06
C ALA A 2 8.83 18.00 -3.53
N CYS A 3 10.13 17.86 -3.29
CA CYS A 3 10.89 16.66 -3.69
C CYS A 3 10.40 15.38 -3.00
N TRP A 4 9.94 15.49 -1.74
CA TRP A 4 9.36 14.37 -1.00
C TRP A 4 8.04 13.92 -1.61
N VAL A 5 7.15 14.87 -1.93
CA VAL A 5 5.85 14.58 -2.56
C VAL A 5 6.05 13.94 -3.95
N ILE A 6 7.00 14.43 -4.73
CA ILE A 6 7.31 13.89 -6.07
C ILE A 6 7.88 12.46 -5.96
N GLY A 7 8.85 12.23 -5.06
CA GLY A 7 9.42 10.90 -4.83
C GLY A 7 8.37 9.89 -4.34
N TYR A 8 7.51 10.31 -3.42
CA TYR A 8 6.42 9.48 -2.91
C TYR A 8 5.42 9.11 -4.02
N GLY A 9 5.03 10.08 -4.87
CA GLY A 9 4.16 9.82 -6.02
C GLY A 9 4.79 8.88 -7.06
N LEU A 10 6.09 8.97 -7.30
CA LEU A 10 6.81 8.06 -8.18
C LEU A 10 6.84 6.62 -7.65
N VAL A 11 7.04 6.43 -6.34
CA VAL A 11 6.98 5.10 -5.73
C VAL A 11 5.55 4.54 -5.78
N GLN A 12 4.55 5.37 -5.50
CA GLN A 12 3.14 4.98 -5.51
C GLN A 12 2.64 4.57 -6.90
N THR A 13 3.12 5.19 -7.96
CA THR A 13 2.77 4.84 -9.35
C THR A 13 3.45 3.56 -9.84
N GLN A 14 4.57 3.16 -9.24
CA GLN A 14 5.30 1.92 -9.59
C GLN A 14 4.92 0.72 -8.70
N ALA A 15 4.35 0.95 -7.51
CA ALA A 15 3.87 -0.09 -6.61
C ALA A 15 2.92 -1.14 -7.26
N PRO A 16 2.02 -0.78 -8.20
CA PRO A 16 1.18 -1.75 -8.90
C PRO A 16 1.99 -2.79 -9.67
N ARG A 17 3.14 -2.43 -10.25
CA ARG A 17 3.98 -3.37 -11.02
C ARG A 17 4.64 -4.45 -10.17
N PHE A 18 4.92 -4.14 -8.90
CA PHE A 18 5.48 -5.11 -7.96
C PHE A 18 4.42 -5.96 -7.27
N THR A 19 3.17 -5.47 -7.23
CA THR A 19 2.09 -6.06 -6.45
C THR A 19 1.06 -6.79 -7.33
N GLU A 20 0.94 -6.44 -8.61
CA GLU A 20 0.10 -7.13 -9.59
C GLU A 20 0.77 -8.45 -10.04
N ARG A 21 0.60 -9.50 -9.25
CA ARG A 21 0.65 -10.85 -9.79
C ARG A 21 -0.63 -11.08 -10.60
N ARG A 22 -0.48 -11.08 -11.93
CA ARG A 22 -1.54 -11.24 -12.95
C ARG A 22 -2.52 -12.39 -12.74
N ASP A 23 -2.24 -13.37 -11.87
CA ASP A 23 -3.06 -14.58 -11.72
C ASP A 23 -3.54 -14.92 -10.30
N ARG A 24 -3.26 -14.08 -9.28
CA ARG A 24 -3.76 -14.33 -7.92
C ARG A 24 -4.19 -13.03 -7.27
N LEU A 25 -5.50 -12.95 -6.98
CA LEU A 25 -6.07 -11.96 -6.06
C LEU A 25 -5.14 -11.84 -4.83
N PRO A 26 -4.61 -10.65 -4.53
CA PRO A 26 -3.88 -10.40 -3.30
C PRO A 26 -4.79 -10.78 -2.13
N ASP A 27 -4.39 -11.81 -1.39
CA ASP A 27 -5.10 -12.27 -0.21
C ASP A 27 -4.98 -11.19 0.89
N GLY A 28 -6.04 -10.91 1.64
CA GLY A 28 -6.04 -9.87 2.69
C GLY A 28 -4.96 -10.09 3.76
N ARG A 29 -4.45 -11.33 3.87
CA ARG A 29 -3.27 -11.69 4.66
C ARG A 29 -2.01 -10.94 4.24
N VAL A 30 -1.80 -10.68 2.95
CA VAL A 30 -0.65 -9.91 2.46
C VAL A 30 -0.69 -8.48 3.00
N ALA A 31 -1.87 -7.84 2.98
CA ALA A 31 -2.04 -6.51 3.57
C ALA A 31 -1.75 -6.50 5.09
N ALA A 32 -2.15 -7.55 5.82
CA ALA A 32 -1.86 -7.66 7.25
C ALA A 32 -0.35 -7.70 7.57
N TYR A 33 0.47 -8.37 6.75
CA TYR A 33 1.93 -8.36 6.91
C TYR A 33 2.56 -6.99 6.67
N TRP A 34 2.04 -6.22 5.72
CA TRP A 34 2.50 -4.85 5.47
C TRP A 34 2.16 -3.91 6.62
N VAL A 35 0.97 -4.05 7.22
CA VAL A 35 0.58 -3.30 8.43
C VAL A 35 1.50 -3.63 9.61
N ALA A 36 1.84 -4.90 9.83
CA ALA A 36 2.77 -5.30 10.88
C ALA A 36 4.16 -4.67 10.69
N GLY A 37 4.68 -4.65 9.46
CA GLY A 37 5.94 -3.97 9.13
C GLY A 37 5.91 -2.45 9.41
N LEU A 38 4.77 -1.81 9.14
CA LEU A 38 4.54 -0.39 9.44
C LEU A 38 4.52 -0.07 10.93
N SER A 39 4.11 -1.00 11.79
CA SER A 39 4.14 -0.83 13.25
C SER A 39 5.54 -1.03 13.84
N VAL A 40 6.34 -1.93 13.26
CA VAL A 40 7.70 -2.23 13.73
C VAL A 40 8.69 -1.11 13.39
N LEU A 41 8.54 -0.49 12.22
CA LEU A 41 9.46 0.54 11.73
C LEU A 41 9.61 1.76 12.68
N PRO A 42 8.53 2.38 13.19
CA PRO A 42 8.62 3.45 14.18
C PRO A 42 9.35 3.02 15.47
N GLY A 43 9.14 1.78 15.91
CA GLY A 43 9.84 1.23 17.07
C GLY A 43 11.35 1.12 16.85
N LEU A 44 11.77 0.66 15.67
CA LEU A 44 13.18 0.60 15.29
C LEU A 44 13.82 1.98 15.16
N ILE A 45 13.09 2.97 14.63
CA ILE A 45 13.54 4.37 14.57
C ILE A 45 13.75 4.90 15.99
N ALA A 46 12.76 4.71 16.87
CA ALA A 46 12.84 5.15 18.26
C ALA A 46 14.02 4.54 19.01
N LEU A 47 14.28 3.23 18.83
CA LEU A 47 15.45 2.56 19.41
C LEU A 47 16.76 3.11 18.86
N GLY A 48 16.85 3.35 17.55
CA GLY A 48 18.04 3.91 16.92
C GLY A 48 18.37 5.32 17.40
N LEU A 49 17.36 6.14 17.73
CA LEU A 49 17.55 7.49 18.26
C LEU A 49 18.13 7.53 19.69
N LEU A 50 18.16 6.40 20.40
CA LEU A 50 18.83 6.28 21.70
C LEU A 50 20.36 6.31 21.56
N TRP A 51 20.91 6.10 20.36
CA TRP A 51 22.35 6.20 20.10
C TRP A 51 22.79 7.61 19.76
N GLN A 52 23.73 8.16 20.54
CA GLN A 52 24.10 9.59 20.49
C GLN A 52 24.82 10.06 19.20
N GLY A 53 25.13 9.17 18.25
CA GLY A 53 26.04 9.48 17.13
C GLY A 53 25.40 9.71 15.75
N ALA A 54 24.18 9.23 15.49
CA ALA A 54 23.64 9.16 14.12
C ALA A 54 22.14 9.52 13.99
N ASN A 55 21.59 10.26 14.96
CA ASN A 55 20.16 10.53 15.06
C ASN A 55 19.53 11.11 13.78
N ALA A 56 20.22 12.03 13.10
CA ALA A 56 19.70 12.63 11.86
C ALA A 56 19.58 11.61 10.72
N TRP A 57 20.59 10.76 10.52
CA TRP A 57 20.60 9.75 9.47
C TRP A 57 19.62 8.60 9.76
N ILE A 58 19.51 8.19 11.02
CA ILE A 58 18.55 7.19 11.48
C ILE A 58 17.13 7.70 11.25
N LEU A 59 16.84 8.96 11.60
CA LEU A 59 15.54 9.57 11.39
C LEU A 59 15.20 9.68 9.90
N LEU A 60 16.10 10.23 9.09
CA LEU A 60 15.89 10.42 7.64
C LEU A 60 15.74 9.08 6.91
N GLY A 61 16.66 8.14 7.15
CA GLY A 61 16.63 6.80 6.53
C GLY A 61 15.41 6.01 6.97
N GLY A 62 15.07 6.06 8.25
CA GLY A 62 13.87 5.44 8.81
C GLY A 62 12.59 6.01 8.20
N LEU A 63 12.49 7.33 8.06
CA LEU A 63 11.32 8.00 7.48
C LEU A 63 11.18 7.70 5.98
N LEU A 64 12.29 7.64 5.23
CA LEU A 64 12.31 7.21 3.83
C LEU A 64 11.79 5.78 3.67
N LEU A 65 12.30 4.85 4.48
CA LEU A 65 11.87 3.45 4.46
C LEU A 65 10.40 3.31 4.85
N PHE A 66 9.98 4.01 5.91
CA PHE A 66 8.58 4.07 6.33
C PHE A 66 7.67 4.58 5.21
N GLY A 67 8.07 5.65 4.50
CA GLY A 67 7.33 6.20 3.37
C GLY A 67 7.12 5.18 2.24
N VAL A 68 8.16 4.42 1.89
CA VAL A 68 8.05 3.37 0.84
C VAL A 68 7.07 2.28 1.26
N VAL A 69 7.21 1.76 2.49
CA VAL A 69 6.33 0.70 3.01
C VAL A 69 4.88 1.20 3.12
N PHE A 70 4.69 2.45 3.55
CA PHE A 70 3.38 3.10 3.65
C PHE A 70 2.71 3.27 2.28
N ALA A 71 3.46 3.66 1.25
CA ALA A 71 2.94 3.79 -0.12
C ALA A 71 2.43 2.46 -0.68
N VAL A 72 3.19 1.38 -0.46
CA VAL A 72 2.78 0.03 -0.86
C VAL A 72 1.50 -0.39 -0.13
N ASN A 73 1.44 -0.22 1.19
CA ASN A 73 0.25 -0.57 1.98
C ASN A 73 -0.99 0.25 1.58
N SER A 74 -0.81 1.54 1.27
CA SER A 74 -1.90 2.40 0.78
C SER A 74 -2.43 1.92 -0.58
N SER A 75 -1.55 1.55 -1.51
CA SER A 75 -1.94 1.02 -2.82
C SER A 75 -2.68 -0.32 -2.73
N LEU A 76 -2.23 -1.21 -1.85
CA LEU A 76 -2.88 -2.49 -1.55
C LEU A 76 -4.30 -2.30 -1.02
N HIS A 77 -4.49 -1.37 -0.09
CA HIS A 77 -5.81 -1.06 0.47
C HIS A 77 -6.78 -0.62 -0.64
N SER A 78 -6.38 0.34 -1.48
CA SER A 78 -7.20 0.79 -2.60
C SER A 78 -7.54 -0.33 -3.59
N TYR A 79 -6.57 -1.20 -3.90
CA TYR A 79 -6.81 -2.37 -4.76
C TYR A 79 -7.82 -3.33 -4.14
N LEU A 80 -7.68 -3.66 -2.85
CA LEU A 80 -8.55 -4.61 -2.15
C LEU A 80 -10.00 -4.12 -2.06
N ILE A 81 -10.23 -2.80 -1.88
CA ILE A 81 -11.58 -2.21 -1.91
C ILE A 81 -12.22 -2.43 -3.28
N VAL A 82 -11.51 -2.10 -4.37
CA VAL A 82 -12.03 -2.24 -5.74
C VAL A 82 -12.25 -3.72 -6.11
N ALA A 83 -11.34 -4.59 -5.71
CA ALA A 83 -11.45 -6.03 -5.93
C ALA A 83 -12.63 -6.65 -5.16
N GLY A 84 -12.87 -6.20 -3.92
CA GLY A 84 -14.04 -6.58 -3.12
C GLY A 84 -15.35 -6.11 -3.76
N ALA A 85 -15.42 -4.85 -4.19
CA ALA A 85 -16.59 -4.29 -4.85
C ALA A 85 -16.94 -4.98 -6.19
N ARG A 86 -15.94 -5.48 -6.93
CA ARG A 86 -16.17 -6.32 -8.12
C ARG A 86 -16.72 -7.71 -7.79
N ARG A 87 -16.45 -8.23 -6.59
CA ARG A 87 -16.96 -9.51 -6.09
C ARG A 87 -18.41 -9.41 -5.62
N ASP A 88 -18.81 -8.24 -5.12
CA ASP A 88 -20.17 -7.96 -4.59
C ASP A 88 -21.21 -7.58 -5.67
N GLY A 89 -20.94 -7.82 -6.96
CA GLY A 89 -21.99 -8.12 -7.93
C GLY A 89 -22.89 -6.99 -8.47
N VAL A 90 -22.66 -5.70 -8.18
CA VAL A 90 -23.61 -4.64 -8.64
C VAL A 90 -23.54 -4.32 -10.15
N SER A 91 -22.57 -4.86 -10.90
CA SER A 91 -22.42 -4.57 -12.34
C SER A 91 -22.83 -5.71 -13.29
N LEU A 92 -23.10 -6.92 -12.79
CA LEU A 92 -23.57 -8.03 -13.65
C LEU A 92 -25.10 -8.07 -13.77
N ASP A 93 -25.82 -7.70 -12.70
CA ASP A 93 -27.28 -7.77 -12.66
C ASP A 93 -27.95 -6.77 -13.60
N VAL A 94 -27.33 -5.62 -13.88
CA VAL A 94 -27.88 -4.64 -14.83
C VAL A 94 -27.77 -5.14 -16.27
N GLY A 95 -26.68 -5.85 -16.61
CA GLY A 95 -26.50 -6.45 -17.93
C GLY A 95 -27.50 -7.56 -18.22
N PHE A 96 -27.75 -8.43 -17.23
CA PHE A 96 -28.81 -9.43 -17.31
C PHE A 96 -30.21 -8.80 -17.38
N TYR A 97 -30.47 -7.72 -16.63
CA TYR A 97 -31.74 -7.00 -16.65
C TYR A 97 -32.07 -6.40 -18.03
N TYR A 98 -31.08 -5.87 -18.75
CA TYR A 98 -31.29 -5.38 -20.12
C TYR A 98 -31.35 -6.51 -21.16
N MET A 99 -30.74 -7.67 -20.90
CA MET A 99 -30.84 -8.85 -21.78
C MET A 99 -32.15 -9.64 -21.58
N SER A 100 -32.75 -9.61 -20.40
CA SER A 100 -34.06 -10.21 -20.12
C SER A 100 -35.24 -9.30 -20.47
N ASN A 101 -34.96 -8.03 -20.77
CA ASN A 101 -35.94 -7.04 -21.22
C ASN A 101 -35.79 -6.67 -22.72
N ALA A 102 -35.07 -7.50 -23.48
CA ALA A 102 -34.92 -7.41 -24.94
C ALA A 102 -35.61 -8.58 -25.63
#